data_AF-A0A9P6Y374-F1
#
_entry.id   AF-A0A9P6Y374-F1
#
_cell.length_a   1.000
_cell.length_b   1.000
_cell.length_c   1.000
_cell.angle_alpha   90.00
_cell.angle_beta   90.00
_cell.angle_gamma   90.00
#
_symmetry.space_group_name_H-M   'P 1'
#
loop_
_entity.id
_entity.type
_entity.pdbx_description
1 polymer ?
#
loop_
_entity_poly.entity_id
_entity_poly.type
_entity_poly.pdbx_seq_one_letter_code
_entity_poly.pdbx_strand_id
1 'polypeptide(L)'
;MIYQFVWHNCKPKIKYTQLCLDPKLGGLGLLDPQFQRHNLQLRWIHQVLEDNHPQSCSQPMLLDHVRRFHSGNTGTRLALFFPLLRLHPAAHANNFMQNIYESVDSFGYADTQQAKCTPATLLRLPLSAIFAMIPTDYWITRARHKKLKMSQFFTYDHYFGCIRPLLSSDQPSSPCLVSKLSRDIHNRIIKLNQLIWPHILNQNEPLGEVDDSVFIDAFCS
;
A
#
# COMPACT_ATOMS: atom_id res chain seq x y z
N MET A 1 28.78 19.91 27.32
CA MET A 1 27.52 20.51 26.81
C MET A 1 26.32 19.56 26.90
N ILE A 2 26.41 18.32 26.41
CA ILE A 2 25.31 17.32 26.49
C ILE A 2 24.91 16.99 27.95
N TYR A 3 25.90 16.91 28.85
CA TYR A 3 25.67 16.64 30.29
C TYR A 3 24.73 17.66 30.94
N GLN A 4 24.87 18.96 30.66
CA GLN A 4 24.00 19.99 31.22
C GLN A 4 22.56 19.94 30.65
N PHE A 5 22.40 19.46 29.43
CA PHE A 5 21.08 19.30 28.81
C PHE A 5 20.27 18.20 29.51
N VAL A 6 20.90 17.04 29.75
CA VAL A 6 20.26 15.86 30.35
C VAL A 6 20.00 16.06 31.84
N TRP A 7 20.91 16.74 32.55
CA TRP A 7 20.85 16.88 34.00
C TRP A 7 20.20 18.17 34.50
N HIS A 8 20.18 19.26 33.71
CA HIS A 8 19.63 20.56 34.15
C HIS A 8 18.41 21.06 33.37
N ASN A 9 17.84 20.26 32.46
CA ASN A 9 16.63 20.63 31.70
C ASN A 9 16.75 21.97 30.92
N CYS A 10 17.97 22.43 30.65
CA CYS A 10 18.23 23.64 29.89
C CYS A 10 18.00 23.37 28.40
N LYS A 11 16.86 23.82 27.86
CA LYS A 11 16.60 23.75 26.41
C LYS A 11 17.49 24.77 25.67
N PRO A 12 18.27 24.34 24.68
CA PRO A 12 19.09 25.23 23.87
C PRO A 12 18.17 26.18 23.11
N LYS A 13 18.61 27.44 22.97
CA LYS A 13 17.92 28.45 22.15
C LYS A 13 18.04 28.18 20.64
N ILE A 14 18.83 27.19 20.25
CA ILE A 14 19.09 26.78 18.87
C ILE A 14 18.11 25.66 18.49
N LYS A 15 17.49 25.76 17.31
CA LYS A 15 16.59 24.73 16.80
C LYS A 15 17.35 23.42 16.59
N TYR A 16 16.72 22.30 16.96
CA TYR A 16 17.30 20.96 16.82
C TYR A 16 17.76 20.66 15.39
N THR A 17 16.96 21.06 14.39
CA THR A 17 17.30 20.93 12.97
C THR A 17 18.59 21.62 12.58
N GLN A 18 18.92 22.74 13.23
CA GLN A 18 20.16 23.48 12.99
C GLN A 18 21.38 22.81 13.64
N LEU A 19 21.17 22.08 14.76
CA LEU A 19 22.23 21.27 15.37
C LEU A 19 22.56 20.03 14.52
N CYS A 20 21.58 19.50 13.77
CA CYS A 20 21.76 18.34 12.88
C CYS A 20 22.41 18.67 11.52
N LEU A 21 22.61 19.96 11.19
CA LEU A 21 23.31 20.36 9.96
C LEU A 21 24.80 19.99 10.00
N ASP A 22 25.39 19.85 8.82
CA ASP A 22 26.84 19.66 8.66
C ASP A 22 27.61 20.80 9.37
N PRO A 23 28.70 20.50 10.11
CA PRO A 23 29.60 21.51 10.65
C PRO A 23 30.01 22.61 9.66
N LYS A 24 30.14 22.29 8.37
CA LYS A 24 30.45 23.26 7.30
C LYS A 24 29.34 24.29 7.07
N LEU A 25 28.11 23.99 7.43
CA LEU A 25 26.94 24.86 7.32
C LEU A 25 26.56 25.51 8.67
N GLY A 26 27.45 25.44 9.66
CA GLY A 26 27.23 26.01 10.99
C GLY A 26 26.40 25.13 11.94
N GLY A 27 26.23 23.84 11.62
CA GLY A 27 25.64 22.87 12.53
C GLY A 27 26.66 22.17 13.42
N LEU A 28 26.19 21.24 14.25
CA LEU A 28 27.06 20.40 15.09
C LEU A 28 27.27 19.00 14.51
N GLY A 29 26.70 18.71 13.33
CA GLY A 29 26.70 17.36 12.75
C GLY A 29 25.98 16.33 13.62
N LEU A 30 25.03 16.74 14.44
CA LEU A 30 24.26 15.80 15.24
C LEU A 30 23.44 14.88 14.34
N LEU A 31 23.41 13.61 14.69
CA LEU A 31 22.58 12.63 14.00
C LEU A 31 21.12 12.92 14.32
N ASP A 32 20.31 13.16 13.27
CA ASP A 32 18.86 13.23 13.40
C ASP A 32 18.26 11.81 13.51
N PRO A 33 17.66 11.44 14.66
CA PRO A 33 17.10 10.11 14.88
C PRO A 33 16.01 9.76 13.88
N GLN A 34 15.21 10.74 13.40
CA GLN A 34 14.14 10.46 12.45
C GLN A 34 14.72 10.11 11.08
N PHE A 35 15.69 10.91 10.63
CA PHE A 35 16.41 10.66 9.38
C PHE A 35 17.19 9.34 9.44
N GLN A 36 17.88 9.05 10.55
CA GLN A 36 18.59 7.79 10.72
C GLN A 36 17.66 6.59 10.72
N ARG A 37 16.54 6.66 11.45
CA ARG A 37 15.53 5.60 11.48
C ARG A 37 15.05 5.31 10.06
N HIS A 38 14.74 6.34 9.28
CA HIS A 38 14.27 6.19 7.91
C HIS A 38 15.33 5.56 6.99
N ASN A 39 16.59 6.01 7.07
CA ASN A 39 17.70 5.42 6.30
C ASN A 39 17.97 3.95 6.68
N LEU A 40 17.80 3.58 7.95
CA LEU A 40 17.90 2.18 8.36
C LEU A 40 16.77 1.33 7.77
N GLN A 41 15.55 1.88 7.68
CA GLN A 41 14.43 1.18 7.06
C GLN A 41 14.59 1.03 5.55
N LEU A 42 15.21 2.01 4.88
CA LEU A 42 15.49 1.93 3.44
C LEU A 42 16.25 0.66 3.05
N ARG A 43 17.26 0.28 3.84
CA ARG A 43 18.02 -0.95 3.59
C ARG A 43 17.12 -2.19 3.61
N TRP A 44 16.17 -2.24 4.54
CA TRP A 44 15.22 -3.35 4.64
C TRP A 44 14.17 -3.31 3.53
N ILE A 45 13.69 -2.11 3.17
CA ILE A 45 12.75 -1.92 2.06
C ILE A 45 13.38 -2.41 0.75
N HIS A 46 14.62 -2.04 0.45
CA HIS A 46 15.33 -2.54 -0.73
C HIS A 46 15.39 -4.08 -0.75
N GLN A 47 15.70 -4.72 0.36
CA GLN A 47 15.71 -6.19 0.44
C GLN A 47 14.33 -6.84 0.22
N VAL A 48 13.24 -6.15 0.56
CA VAL A 48 11.87 -6.64 0.34
C VAL A 48 11.43 -6.47 -1.11
N LEU A 49 11.89 -5.39 -1.74
CA LEU A 49 11.53 -5.04 -3.12
C LEU A 49 12.38 -5.78 -4.15
N GLU A 50 13.66 -6.03 -3.87
CA GLU A 50 14.53 -6.81 -4.76
C GLU A 50 14.05 -8.25 -4.91
N ASP A 51 14.09 -8.78 -6.13
CA ASP A 51 13.76 -10.18 -6.40
C ASP A 51 14.97 -11.06 -6.11
N ASN A 52 14.81 -11.96 -5.11
CA ASN A 52 15.71 -13.06 -4.74
C ASN A 52 17.21 -12.76 -4.93
N HIS A 53 17.78 -11.97 -4.02
CA HIS A 53 19.22 -11.73 -3.99
C HIS A 53 19.95 -13.02 -3.59
N PRO A 54 20.81 -13.61 -4.45
CA PRO A 54 21.37 -14.96 -4.28
C PRO A 54 22.34 -15.12 -3.09
N GLN A 55 22.58 -14.04 -2.34
CA GLN A 55 23.53 -13.97 -1.21
C GLN A 55 22.88 -13.45 0.08
N SER A 56 21.59 -13.14 0.08
CA SER A 56 20.91 -12.59 1.25
C SER A 56 20.34 -13.69 2.13
N CYS A 57 20.88 -13.83 3.34
CA CYS A 57 20.37 -14.77 4.34
C CYS A 57 19.11 -14.26 5.06
N SER A 58 18.91 -12.94 5.13
CA SER A 58 17.79 -12.31 5.84
C SER A 58 16.55 -12.14 4.97
N GLN A 59 16.70 -12.02 3.65
CA GLN A 59 15.60 -11.78 2.72
C GLN A 59 14.48 -12.83 2.78
N PRO A 60 14.72 -14.16 2.77
CA PRO A 60 13.62 -15.12 2.80
C PRO A 60 12.82 -15.04 4.10
N MET A 61 13.48 -14.80 5.24
CA MET A 61 12.81 -14.62 6.53
C MET A 61 11.99 -13.33 6.55
N LEU A 62 12.53 -12.27 5.96
CA LEU A 62 11.88 -10.97 5.86
C LEU A 62 10.62 -11.04 4.97
N LEU A 63 10.71 -11.69 3.82
CA LEU A 63 9.58 -11.92 2.92
C LEU A 63 8.50 -12.78 3.57
N ASP A 64 8.87 -13.86 4.25
CA ASP A 64 7.90 -14.67 5.03
C ASP A 64 7.22 -13.83 6.12
N HIS A 65 7.99 -12.96 6.80
CA HIS A 65 7.44 -12.06 7.80
C HIS A 65 6.44 -11.08 7.19
N VAL A 66 6.78 -10.40 6.09
CA VAL A 66 5.87 -9.48 5.39
C VAL A 66 4.57 -10.17 4.97
N ARG A 67 4.65 -11.40 4.46
CA ARG A 67 3.49 -12.20 4.06
C ARG A 67 2.52 -12.46 5.22
N ARG A 68 3.03 -12.73 6.42
CA ARG A 68 2.20 -12.95 7.62
C ARG A 68 1.41 -11.71 8.05
N PHE A 69 1.88 -10.51 7.70
CA PHE A 69 1.19 -9.24 7.98
C PHE A 69 0.25 -8.80 6.85
N HIS A 70 -0.08 -9.69 5.92
CA HIS A 70 -1.07 -9.47 4.88
C HIS A 70 -2.45 -10.03 5.26
N SER A 71 -3.48 -9.17 5.28
CA SER A 71 -4.86 -9.55 5.67
C SER A 71 -5.53 -10.57 4.75
N GLY A 72 -5.04 -10.70 3.52
CA GLY A 72 -5.51 -11.67 2.54
C GLY A 72 -4.82 -13.04 2.58
N ASN A 73 -3.84 -13.26 3.47
CA ASN A 73 -2.97 -14.43 3.48
C ASN A 73 -2.48 -14.81 2.06
N THR A 74 -2.04 -13.81 1.31
CA THR A 74 -1.49 -13.98 -0.03
C THR A 74 0.03 -13.99 0.08
N GLY A 75 0.71 -14.73 -0.82
CA GLY A 75 2.16 -14.72 -0.91
C GLY A 75 2.76 -13.39 -1.42
N THR A 76 1.92 -12.37 -1.60
CA THR A 76 2.25 -11.12 -2.28
C THR A 76 2.55 -9.96 -1.32
N ARG A 77 3.37 -9.03 -1.81
CA ARG A 77 3.85 -7.82 -1.13
C ARG A 77 2.90 -6.62 -1.27
N LEU A 78 1.68 -6.84 -1.78
CA LEU A 78 0.68 -5.79 -2.01
C LEU A 78 0.34 -4.95 -0.77
N ALA A 79 0.51 -5.50 0.45
CA ALA A 79 0.33 -4.74 1.69
C ALA A 79 1.32 -3.58 1.88
N LEU A 80 2.46 -3.59 1.18
CA LEU A 80 3.37 -2.44 1.17
C LEU A 80 2.73 -1.25 0.46
N PHE A 81 2.09 -1.49 -0.69
CA PHE A 81 1.51 -0.45 -1.56
C PHE A 81 0.08 -0.06 -1.16
N PHE A 82 -0.67 -0.97 -0.53
CA PHE A 82 -2.07 -0.75 -0.17
C PHE A 82 -2.25 -0.86 1.35
N PRO A 83 -2.37 0.28 2.06
CA PRO A 83 -2.54 0.30 3.52
C PRO A 83 -3.70 -0.54 4.06
N LEU A 84 -4.77 -0.65 3.27
CA LEU A 84 -5.98 -1.40 3.64
C LEU A 84 -5.77 -2.92 3.65
N LEU A 85 -4.70 -3.41 3.01
CA LEU A 85 -4.34 -4.83 3.02
C LEU A 85 -3.48 -5.21 4.24
N ARG A 86 -2.95 -4.23 4.98
CA ARG A 86 -2.09 -4.45 6.14
C ARG A 86 -2.89 -5.01 7.32
N LEU A 87 -2.41 -6.10 7.91
CA LEU A 87 -2.83 -6.50 9.24
C LEU A 87 -2.24 -5.48 10.23
N HIS A 88 -3.09 -4.73 10.92
CA HIS A 88 -2.62 -3.92 12.04
C HIS A 88 -2.30 -4.88 13.19
N PRO A 89 -1.02 -5.00 13.59
CA PRO A 89 -0.70 -5.71 14.81
C PRO A 89 -1.34 -4.98 15.98
N ALA A 90 -1.70 -5.71 17.04
CA ALA A 90 -2.01 -5.10 18.33
C ALA A 90 -0.92 -4.07 18.68
N ALA A 91 -1.35 -2.90 19.14
CA ALA A 91 -0.59 -1.66 19.31
C ALA A 91 0.69 -1.79 20.16
N HIS A 92 1.73 -2.43 19.60
CA HIS A 92 3.06 -2.44 20.17
C HIS A 92 3.89 -1.40 19.42
N ALA A 93 4.25 -0.33 20.15
CA ALA A 93 4.88 0.90 19.65
C ALA A 93 6.24 0.72 18.93
N ASN A 94 6.71 -0.51 18.73
CA ASN A 94 7.99 -0.83 18.09
C ASN A 94 7.88 -2.00 17.11
N ASN A 95 6.71 -2.21 16.48
CA ASN A 95 6.61 -3.28 15.49
C ASN A 95 7.48 -2.94 14.26
N PHE A 96 8.42 -3.83 13.95
CA PHE A 96 9.28 -3.74 12.78
C PHE A 96 8.49 -3.45 11.49
N MET A 97 7.34 -4.11 11.31
CA MET A 97 6.48 -3.89 10.15
C MET A 97 5.85 -2.50 10.12
N GLN A 98 5.53 -1.91 11.27
CA GLN A 98 5.02 -0.54 11.33
C GLN A 98 6.09 0.44 10.83
N ASN A 99 7.35 0.26 11.21
CA ASN A 99 8.43 1.12 10.73
C ASN A 99 8.66 0.98 9.21
N ILE A 100 8.55 -0.24 8.67
CA ILE A 100 8.60 -0.46 7.21
C ILE A 100 7.44 0.26 6.52
N TYR A 101 6.21 0.04 7.00
CA TYR A 101 5.03 0.66 6.41
C TYR A 101 5.06 2.18 6.48
N GLU A 102 5.41 2.76 7.62
CA GLU A 102 5.58 4.21 7.78
C GLU A 102 6.66 4.76 6.84
N SER A 103 7.76 4.01 6.66
CA SER A 103 8.84 4.42 5.77
C SER A 103 8.39 4.35 4.30
N VAL A 104 7.73 3.28 3.87
CA VAL A 104 7.13 3.16 2.53
C VAL A 104 6.09 4.26 2.29
N ASP A 105 5.23 4.54 3.27
CA ASP A 105 4.21 5.60 3.18
C ASP A 105 4.83 6.99 2.99
N SER A 106 6.00 7.24 3.60
CA SER A 106 6.67 8.53 3.53
C SER A 106 7.38 8.81 2.20
N PHE A 107 7.70 7.78 1.39
CA PHE A 107 8.19 7.97 0.03
C PHE A 107 7.10 8.50 -0.92
N GLY A 108 5.84 8.38 -0.52
CA GLY A 108 4.70 8.64 -1.40
C GLY A 108 4.53 7.48 -2.38
N TYR A 109 3.28 7.09 -2.59
CA TYR A 109 2.96 6.09 -3.60
C TYR A 109 3.06 6.76 -4.97
N ALA A 110 4.18 6.56 -5.67
CA ALA A 110 4.26 6.82 -7.10
C ALA A 110 3.15 6.02 -7.82
N ASP A 111 2.70 6.54 -8.97
CA ASP A 111 1.42 6.32 -9.66
C ASP A 111 0.92 4.86 -9.76
N THR A 112 0.52 4.27 -8.62
CA THR A 112 -0.02 2.90 -8.54
C THR A 112 -1.28 2.71 -9.39
N GLN A 113 -1.90 3.80 -9.85
CA GLN A 113 -3.06 3.79 -10.73
C GLN A 113 -2.71 3.48 -12.19
N GLN A 114 -1.43 3.53 -12.57
CA GLN A 114 -0.92 3.19 -13.90
C GLN A 114 -0.32 1.78 -13.99
N ALA A 115 -0.20 1.06 -12.87
CA ALA A 115 0.30 -0.31 -12.85
C ALA A 115 -0.63 -1.23 -13.67
N LYS A 116 -0.07 -1.88 -14.71
CA LYS A 116 -0.77 -2.90 -15.51
C LYS A 116 -0.76 -4.25 -14.78
N CYS A 117 -1.61 -4.40 -13.77
CA CYS A 117 -1.70 -5.63 -12.99
C CYS A 117 -2.48 -6.73 -13.73
N THR A 118 -2.37 -7.99 -13.30
CA THR A 118 -3.22 -9.07 -13.83
C THR A 118 -4.64 -9.01 -13.26
N PRO A 119 -5.66 -9.58 -13.95
CA PRO A 119 -7.02 -9.65 -13.43
C PRO A 119 -7.12 -10.32 -12.05
N ALA A 120 -6.32 -11.38 -11.81
CA ALA A 120 -6.25 -12.04 -10.51
C ALA A 120 -5.75 -11.10 -9.40
N THR A 121 -4.77 -10.25 -9.72
CA THR A 121 -4.23 -9.25 -8.79
C THR A 121 -5.26 -8.19 -8.47
N LEU A 122 -5.94 -7.68 -9.51
CA LEU A 122 -6.99 -6.67 -9.36
C LEU A 122 -8.11 -7.11 -8.41
N LEU A 123 -8.57 -8.36 -8.52
CA LEU A 123 -9.62 -8.91 -7.66
C LEU A 123 -9.20 -8.99 -6.18
N ARG A 124 -7.90 -8.99 -5.88
CA ARG A 124 -7.36 -9.01 -4.51
C ARG A 124 -7.21 -7.61 -3.89
N LEU A 125 -7.29 -6.56 -4.71
CA LEU A 125 -7.13 -5.19 -4.23
C LEU A 125 -8.33 -4.70 -3.39
N PRO A 126 -8.11 -3.71 -2.52
CA PRO A 126 -9.20 -2.99 -1.87
C PRO A 126 -10.08 -2.28 -2.90
N LEU A 127 -11.39 -2.21 -2.65
CA LEU A 127 -12.34 -1.56 -3.54
C LEU A 127 -12.00 -0.07 -3.77
N SER A 128 -11.38 0.61 -2.81
CA SER A 128 -10.98 2.01 -2.97
C SER A 128 -9.86 2.23 -3.99
N ALA A 129 -9.08 1.19 -4.32
CA ALA A 129 -7.91 1.30 -5.19
C ALA A 129 -8.27 1.53 -6.67
N ILE A 130 -9.50 1.23 -7.08
CA ILE A 130 -9.95 1.32 -8.48
C ILE A 130 -10.60 2.65 -8.85
N PHE A 131 -10.71 3.59 -7.92
CA PHE A 131 -11.32 4.90 -8.18
C PHE A 131 -10.27 5.97 -8.32
N ALA A 132 -10.41 6.81 -9.35
CA ALA A 132 -9.51 7.95 -9.56
C ALA A 132 -9.76 9.06 -8.52
N MET A 133 -11.02 9.27 -8.14
CA MET A 133 -11.44 10.26 -7.16
C MET A 133 -12.63 9.74 -6.38
N ILE A 134 -12.53 9.77 -5.05
CA ILE A 134 -13.58 9.34 -4.13
C ILE A 134 -14.06 10.57 -3.33
N PRO A 135 -15.37 10.90 -3.35
CA PRO A 135 -15.90 11.97 -2.50
C PRO A 135 -15.66 11.68 -1.02
N THR A 136 -15.40 12.71 -0.21
CA THR A 136 -15.03 12.60 1.22
C THR A 136 -16.05 11.79 2.04
N ASP A 137 -17.33 12.04 1.83
CA ASP A 137 -18.43 11.38 2.56
C ASP A 137 -19.01 10.16 1.85
N TYR A 138 -18.30 9.62 0.87
CA TYR A 138 -18.76 8.48 0.11
C TYR A 138 -18.84 7.22 0.98
N TRP A 139 -19.78 6.33 0.68
CA TRP A 139 -20.05 5.19 1.55
C TRP A 139 -18.87 4.22 1.66
N ILE A 140 -17.97 4.17 0.67
CA ILE A 140 -16.76 3.33 0.68
C ILE A 140 -15.73 3.82 1.70
N THR A 141 -15.67 5.13 1.98
CA THR A 141 -14.70 5.70 2.93
C THR A 141 -15.10 5.46 4.40
N ARG A 142 -16.35 5.04 4.65
CA ARG A 142 -16.85 4.75 6.00
C ARG A 142 -16.11 3.57 6.62
N ALA A 143 -15.80 3.64 7.91
CA ALA A 143 -14.99 2.64 8.63
C ALA A 143 -15.45 1.18 8.40
N ARG A 144 -16.77 0.94 8.37
CA ARG A 144 -17.36 -0.39 8.12
C ARG A 144 -17.10 -0.96 6.72
N HIS A 145 -16.78 -0.11 5.74
CA HIS A 145 -16.62 -0.47 4.33
C HIS A 145 -15.19 -0.31 3.81
N LYS A 146 -14.27 0.23 4.62
CA LYS A 146 -12.86 0.44 4.23
C LYS A 146 -12.14 -0.84 3.82
N LYS A 147 -12.56 -2.00 4.36
CA LYS A 147 -11.93 -3.30 4.10
C LYS A 147 -12.59 -4.10 2.95
N LEU A 148 -13.54 -3.51 2.24
CA LEU A 148 -14.19 -4.17 1.11
C LEU A 148 -13.19 -4.42 -0.01
N LYS A 149 -13.27 -5.60 -0.62
CA LYS A 149 -12.35 -6.06 -1.68
C LYS A 149 -13.04 -6.03 -3.03
N MET A 150 -12.25 -5.95 -4.08
CA MET A 150 -12.72 -6.01 -5.47
C MET A 150 -13.52 -7.27 -5.78
N SER A 151 -13.07 -8.43 -5.31
CA SER A 151 -13.77 -9.72 -5.49
C SER A 151 -15.18 -9.78 -4.90
N GLN A 152 -15.58 -8.82 -4.05
CA GLN A 152 -16.93 -8.73 -3.49
C GLN A 152 -17.90 -7.96 -4.39
N PHE A 153 -17.40 -7.30 -5.44
CA PHE A 153 -18.17 -6.43 -6.34
C PHE A 153 -17.98 -6.79 -7.81
N PHE A 154 -16.83 -7.36 -8.16
CA PHE A 154 -16.47 -7.76 -9.50
C PHE A 154 -16.04 -9.22 -9.53
N THR A 155 -16.23 -9.86 -10.68
CA THR A 155 -15.78 -11.22 -10.96
C THR A 155 -15.11 -11.28 -12.31
N TYR A 156 -14.31 -12.31 -12.53
CA TYR A 156 -13.73 -12.60 -13.84
C TYR A 156 -14.71 -13.47 -14.64
N ASP A 157 -15.05 -13.00 -15.83
CA ASP A 157 -15.84 -13.73 -16.80
C ASP A 157 -14.92 -14.62 -17.64
N HIS A 158 -15.02 -15.93 -17.42
CA HIS A 158 -14.20 -16.90 -18.14
C HIS A 158 -14.63 -17.05 -19.61
N TYR A 159 -15.86 -16.67 -19.96
CA TYR A 159 -16.35 -16.79 -21.32
C TYR A 159 -15.83 -15.65 -22.20
N PHE A 160 -15.84 -14.43 -21.69
CA PHE A 160 -15.36 -13.24 -22.43
C PHE A 160 -13.90 -12.87 -22.12
N GLY A 161 -13.30 -13.48 -21.10
CA GLY A 161 -11.94 -13.19 -20.66
C GLY A 161 -11.77 -11.73 -20.21
N CYS A 162 -12.69 -11.25 -19.37
CA CYS A 162 -12.69 -9.88 -18.87
C CYS A 162 -13.25 -9.78 -17.45
N ILE A 163 -13.00 -8.67 -16.77
CA ILE A 163 -13.60 -8.37 -15.47
C ILE A 163 -14.96 -7.73 -15.68
N ARG A 164 -15.97 -8.24 -14.97
CA ARG A 164 -17.33 -7.68 -14.98
C ARG A 164 -17.85 -7.46 -13.56
N PRO A 165 -18.80 -6.53 -13.36
CA PRO A 165 -19.54 -6.44 -12.12
C PRO A 165 -20.27 -7.75 -11.80
N LEU A 166 -20.44 -8.04 -10.52
CA LEU A 166 -21.24 -9.17 -10.06
C LEU A 166 -22.71 -8.99 -10.43
N LEU A 167 -23.31 -10.07 -10.91
CA LEU A 167 -24.73 -10.17 -11.23
C LEU A 167 -25.48 -10.88 -10.09
N SER A 168 -26.80 -10.78 -10.08
CA SER A 168 -27.63 -11.49 -9.11
C SER A 168 -27.45 -13.02 -9.17
N SER A 169 -27.12 -13.56 -10.34
CA SER A 169 -26.80 -14.98 -10.56
C SER A 169 -25.55 -15.44 -9.81
N ASP A 170 -24.61 -14.52 -9.56
CA ASP A 170 -23.33 -14.83 -8.89
C ASP A 170 -23.48 -14.86 -7.36
N GLN A 171 -24.69 -14.62 -6.83
CA GLN A 171 -25.02 -14.62 -5.40
C GLN A 171 -24.04 -13.77 -4.56
N PRO A 172 -23.95 -12.44 -4.83
CA PRO A 172 -23.02 -11.58 -4.11
C PRO A 172 -23.34 -11.57 -2.62
N SER A 173 -22.31 -11.56 -1.77
CA SER A 173 -22.50 -11.50 -0.30
C SER A 173 -23.21 -10.23 0.17
N SER A 174 -23.20 -9.16 -0.65
CA SER A 174 -23.83 -7.87 -0.33
C SER A 174 -24.54 -7.27 -1.55
N PRO A 175 -25.70 -7.82 -1.98
CA PRO A 175 -26.36 -7.45 -3.24
C PRO A 175 -26.75 -5.96 -3.29
N CYS A 176 -27.16 -5.40 -2.15
CA CYS A 176 -27.50 -3.98 -2.03
C CYS A 176 -26.30 -3.05 -2.26
N LEU A 177 -25.10 -3.47 -1.86
CA LEU A 177 -23.89 -2.67 -2.07
C LEU A 177 -23.43 -2.77 -3.52
N VAL A 178 -23.51 -3.95 -4.13
CA VAL A 178 -23.19 -4.16 -5.55
C VAL A 178 -24.11 -3.32 -6.44
N SER A 179 -25.42 -3.38 -6.23
CA SER A 179 -26.37 -2.58 -7.00
C SER A 179 -26.18 -1.08 -6.80
N LYS A 180 -25.88 -0.66 -5.56
CA LYS A 180 -25.55 0.74 -5.25
C LYS A 180 -24.28 1.19 -5.98
N LEU A 181 -23.22 0.38 -5.97
CA LEU A 181 -21.98 0.69 -6.67
C LEU A 181 -22.22 0.84 -8.17
N SER A 182 -22.89 -0.12 -8.81
CA SER A 182 -23.20 -0.07 -10.24
C SER A 182 -24.00 1.17 -10.61
N ARG A 183 -24.99 1.55 -9.79
CA ARG A 183 -25.75 2.78 -9.98
C ARG A 183 -24.89 4.03 -9.83
N ASP A 184 -24.01 4.08 -8.84
CA ASP A 184 -23.14 5.24 -8.60
C ASP A 184 -22.11 5.42 -9.72
N ILE A 185 -21.60 4.31 -10.30
CA ILE A 185 -20.75 4.32 -11.50
C ILE A 185 -21.55 4.82 -12.71
N HIS A 186 -22.75 4.29 -12.94
CA HIS A 186 -23.60 4.69 -14.06
C HIS A 186 -23.97 6.18 -14.00
N ASN A 187 -24.30 6.68 -12.81
CA ASN A 187 -24.60 8.08 -12.54
C ASN A 187 -23.36 8.99 -12.52
N ARG A 188 -22.15 8.45 -12.77
CA ARG A 188 -20.87 9.17 -12.78
C ARG A 188 -20.55 9.90 -11.47
N ILE A 189 -21.09 9.42 -10.34
CA ILE A 189 -20.78 9.94 -9.00
C ILE A 189 -19.33 9.59 -8.63
N ILE A 190 -18.87 8.42 -9.09
CA ILE A 190 -17.52 7.92 -8.96
C ILE A 190 -16.98 7.52 -10.34
N LYS A 191 -15.66 7.66 -10.52
CA LYS A 191 -14.98 7.31 -11.76
C LYS A 191 -13.93 6.23 -11.52
N LEU A 192 -14.00 5.19 -12.34
CA LEU A 192 -13.00 4.14 -12.41
C LEU A 192 -11.68 4.73 -12.94
N ASN A 193 -10.55 4.29 -12.39
CA ASN A 193 -9.21 4.68 -12.81
C ASN A 193 -8.69 3.82 -13.98
N GLN A 194 -7.50 4.14 -14.47
CA GLN A 194 -6.87 3.43 -15.60
C GLN A 194 -6.43 2.00 -15.25
N LEU A 195 -6.40 1.65 -13.96
CA LEU A 195 -6.04 0.32 -13.48
C LEU A 195 -7.11 -0.71 -13.87
N ILE A 196 -8.40 -0.38 -13.77
CA ILE A 196 -9.50 -1.32 -14.02
C ILE A 196 -10.05 -1.29 -15.46
N TRP A 197 -10.00 -0.13 -16.13
CA TRP A 197 -10.59 0.02 -17.47
C TRP A 197 -10.10 -0.99 -18.51
N PRO A 198 -8.78 -1.27 -18.62
CA PRO A 198 -8.28 -2.26 -19.58
C PRO A 198 -8.89 -3.64 -19.38
N HIS A 199 -9.06 -4.07 -18.13
CA HIS A 199 -9.61 -5.39 -17.80
C HIS A 199 -11.12 -5.52 -18.04
N ILE A 200 -11.85 -4.40 -18.09
CA ILE A 200 -13.27 -4.40 -18.43
C ILE A 200 -13.45 -4.34 -19.96
N LEU A 201 -12.62 -3.55 -20.65
CA LEU A 201 -12.78 -3.27 -22.08
C LEU A 201 -12.13 -4.31 -22.98
N ASN A 202 -10.98 -4.85 -22.58
CA ASN A 202 -10.28 -5.87 -23.36
C ASN A 202 -10.88 -7.24 -23.07
N GLN A 203 -11.16 -7.97 -24.14
CA GLN A 203 -11.65 -9.35 -24.08
C GLN A 203 -10.48 -10.32 -24.32
N ASN A 204 -10.64 -11.56 -23.86
CA ASN A 204 -9.65 -12.64 -23.97
C ASN A 204 -8.35 -12.40 -23.19
N GLU A 205 -8.38 -11.60 -22.14
CA GLU A 205 -7.25 -11.47 -21.23
C GLU A 205 -7.22 -12.65 -20.25
N PRO A 206 -6.10 -13.39 -20.10
CA PRO A 206 -6.04 -14.48 -19.14
C PRO A 206 -6.13 -13.96 -17.70
N LEU A 207 -6.82 -14.70 -16.82
CA LEU A 207 -6.92 -14.38 -15.38
C LEU A 207 -5.54 -14.13 -14.74
N GLY A 208 -4.54 -14.93 -15.13
CA GLY A 208 -3.17 -14.87 -14.64
C GLY A 208 -3.03 -15.31 -13.18
N GLU A 209 -1.80 -15.27 -12.69
CA GLU A 209 -1.51 -15.41 -11.26
C GLU A 209 -1.48 -14.04 -10.58
N VAL A 210 -1.56 -14.02 -9.25
CA VAL A 210 -1.44 -12.78 -8.48
C VAL A 210 0.02 -12.34 -8.51
N ASP A 211 0.26 -11.16 -9.07
CA ASP A 211 1.58 -10.61 -9.34
C ASP A 211 1.72 -9.23 -8.67
N ASP A 212 2.82 -9.04 -7.95
CA ASP A 212 3.16 -7.79 -7.28
C ASP A 212 4.35 -7.05 -7.91
N SER A 213 5.01 -7.65 -8.91
CA SER A 213 6.18 -7.09 -9.59
C SER A 213 5.88 -5.73 -10.22
N VAL A 214 4.72 -5.59 -10.86
CA VAL A 214 4.30 -4.34 -11.52
C VAL A 214 4.19 -3.17 -10.55
N PHE A 215 3.81 -3.43 -9.29
CA PHE A 215 3.75 -2.39 -8.25
C PHE A 215 5.12 -2.06 -7.67
N ILE A 216 6.04 -3.04 -7.69
CA ILE A 216 7.43 -2.85 -7.27
C ILE A 216 8.16 -2.01 -8.31
N ASP A 217 8.02 -2.34 -9.59
CA ASP A 217 8.60 -1.59 -10.70
C ASP A 217 8.13 -0.13 -10.68
N ALA A 218 6.83 0.10 -10.50
CA ALA A 218 6.26 1.44 -10.38
C ALA A 218 6.71 2.21 -9.13
N PHE A 219 7.18 1.51 -8.09
CA PHE A 219 7.71 2.13 -6.88
C PHE A 219 9.22 2.42 -6.97
N CYS A 220 9.96 1.62 -7.75
CA CYS A 220 11.39 1.75 -7.96
C CYS A 220 11.76 2.69 -9.13
N SER A 221 10.81 3.02 -10.01
CA SER A 221 10.98 3.95 -11.14
C SER A 221 10.99 5.42 -10.72
#